data_AF-A0A6B2LFG6-F1
#
_entry.id   AF-A0A6B2LFG6-F1
#
_cell.length_a   1.000
_cell.length_b   1.000
_cell.length_c   1.000
_cell.angle_alpha   90.00
_cell.angle_beta   90.00
_cell.angle_gamma   90.00
#
_symmetry.space_group_name_H-M   'P 1'
#
loop_
_entity.id
_entity.type
_entity.pdbx_description
1 polymer ?
#
loop_
_entity_poly.entity_id
_entity_poly.type
_entity_poly.pdbx_seq_one_letter_code
_entity_poly.pdbx_strand_id
1 'polypeptide(L)'
;MSYTTRPLPTKLVSLVGKQLQVIVKLANIHLTPDNPSYPGGSWHVEGMRNERIVASGIYYYHASNITSSKLAFRTAVCEPRYDQGDDKGVQAIYGLANEEALSQNLGAVETFEDRCIAFPNFYQHQVQPFELEDKTKPGFRKILVFFLVNPANHIPSTSYVPPQSLELIAELLRFCMEPWIPMDSALYSKIAAYLVTMTWEEAVVNRALLMEERKKVTSHTNEFFFERSFSLCEQF
;
A
#
# COMPACT_ATOMS: atom_id res chain seq x y z
N MET A 1 -15.52 -29.21 1.95
CA MET A 1 -15.46 -28.10 0.98
C MET A 1 -16.79 -27.35 1.01
N SER A 2 -16.81 -26.16 1.61
CA SER A 2 -17.65 -25.05 1.18
C SER A 2 -17.17 -23.80 1.91
N TYR A 3 -16.06 -23.27 1.39
CA TYR A 3 -15.62 -21.92 1.72
C TYR A 3 -16.78 -21.01 1.35
N THR A 4 -17.32 -20.25 2.29
CA THR A 4 -18.10 -19.06 1.95
C THR A 4 -17.12 -18.03 1.42
N THR A 5 -16.51 -18.33 0.26
CA THR A 5 -15.89 -17.33 -0.60
C THR A 5 -16.93 -16.23 -0.72
N ARG A 6 -16.58 -14.99 -0.36
CA ARG A 6 -17.40 -13.85 -0.77
C ARG A 6 -17.81 -14.10 -2.22
N PRO A 7 -19.11 -14.04 -2.55
CA PRO A 7 -19.56 -14.38 -3.89
C PRO A 7 -18.68 -13.62 -4.88
N LEU A 8 -18.09 -14.35 -5.84
CA LEU A 8 -17.29 -13.73 -6.87
C LEU A 8 -18.11 -12.56 -7.43
N PRO A 9 -17.52 -11.37 -7.57
CA PRO A 9 -18.26 -10.20 -8.01
C PRO A 9 -19.00 -10.55 -9.30
N THR A 10 -20.34 -10.54 -9.23
CA THR A 10 -21.22 -10.96 -10.33
C THR A 10 -21.17 -9.98 -11.51
N LYS A 11 -20.68 -8.77 -11.27
CA LYS A 11 -20.48 -7.73 -12.27
C LYS A 11 -19.01 -7.59 -12.63
N LEU A 12 -18.64 -8.08 -13.80
CA LEU A 12 -17.36 -7.78 -14.40
C LEU A 12 -17.32 -6.32 -14.85
N VAL A 13 -16.30 -5.58 -14.40
CA VAL A 13 -16.06 -4.20 -14.82
C VAL A 13 -14.93 -4.21 -15.85
N SER A 14 -15.26 -4.03 -17.12
CA SER A 14 -14.23 -3.83 -18.15
C SER A 14 -13.48 -2.51 -17.88
N LEU A 15 -12.16 -2.57 -17.93
CA LEU A 15 -11.26 -1.41 -17.88
C LEU A 15 -10.79 -0.97 -19.28
N VAL A 16 -11.07 -1.75 -20.32
CA VAL A 16 -10.63 -1.49 -21.69
C VAL A 16 -11.25 -0.19 -22.20
N GLY A 17 -10.41 0.69 -22.75
CA GLY A 17 -10.84 1.98 -23.30
C GLY A 17 -11.27 3.01 -22.25
N LYS A 18 -11.07 2.74 -20.96
CA LYS A 18 -11.40 3.68 -19.89
C LYS A 18 -10.17 4.50 -19.48
N GLN A 19 -10.41 5.76 -19.16
CA GLN A 19 -9.45 6.56 -18.43
C GLN A 19 -9.41 6.08 -16.98
N LEU A 20 -8.23 5.69 -16.52
CA LEU A 20 -8.01 5.19 -15.16
C LEU A 20 -7.18 6.21 -14.38
N GLN A 21 -7.49 6.37 -13.10
CA GLN A 21 -6.66 7.10 -12.17
C GLN A 21 -5.84 6.10 -11.35
N VAL A 22 -4.55 6.38 -11.21
CA VAL A 22 -3.61 5.53 -10.51
C VAL A 22 -2.77 6.40 -9.58
N ILE A 23 -2.62 5.97 -8.33
CA ILE A 23 -1.65 6.56 -7.41
C ILE A 23 -0.38 5.73 -7.49
N VAL A 24 0.76 6.39 -7.74
CA VAL A 24 2.06 5.71 -7.90
C VAL A 24 2.89 5.92 -6.64
N LYS A 25 3.49 4.85 -6.13
CA LYS A 25 4.36 4.87 -4.94
C LYS A 25 5.63 4.08 -5.22
N LEU A 26 6.78 4.69 -4.94
CA LEU A 26 8.06 3.99 -4.89
C LEU A 26 8.39 3.71 -3.42
N ALA A 27 8.85 2.50 -3.13
CA ALA A 27 9.30 2.14 -1.80
C ALA A 27 10.54 1.26 -1.89
N ASN A 28 11.51 1.55 -1.05
CA ASN A 28 12.77 0.82 -1.00
C ASN A 28 13.04 0.38 0.44
N ILE A 29 13.54 -0.83 0.62
CA ILE A 29 14.13 -1.29 1.86
C ILE A 29 15.60 -1.54 1.58
N HIS A 30 16.46 -0.93 2.40
CA HIS A 30 17.90 -1.08 2.33
C HIS A 30 18.39 -1.72 3.62
N LEU A 31 19.19 -2.77 3.49
CA LEU A 31 19.84 -3.48 4.58
C LEU A 31 21.34 -3.25 4.47
N THR A 32 21.98 -3.09 5.62
CA THR A 32 23.44 -2.87 5.74
C THR A 32 24.03 -3.92 6.68
N PRO A 33 25.34 -4.17 6.65
CA PRO A 33 25.97 -5.06 7.64
C PRO A 33 25.66 -4.68 9.10
N ASP A 34 25.53 -3.38 9.40
CA ASP A 34 25.17 -2.88 10.74
C ASP A 34 23.68 -3.06 11.09
N ASN A 35 22.82 -3.15 10.08
CA ASN A 35 21.39 -3.41 10.24
C ASN A 35 20.93 -4.47 9.20
N PRO A 36 21.27 -5.75 9.42
CA PRO A 36 21.22 -6.78 8.39
C PRO A 36 19.84 -7.40 8.21
N SER A 37 18.84 -7.02 9.01
CA SER A 37 17.53 -7.66 9.05
C SER A 37 16.39 -6.65 9.00
N TYR A 38 15.38 -6.92 8.19
CA TYR A 38 14.09 -6.24 8.20
C TYR A 38 13.08 -7.07 9.00
N PRO A 39 12.49 -6.56 10.08
CA PRO A 39 11.59 -7.32 10.96
C PRO A 39 10.20 -7.57 10.37
N GLY A 40 9.91 -7.09 9.16
CA GLY A 40 8.58 -7.13 8.57
C GLY A 40 7.82 -5.80 8.70
N GLY A 41 6.74 -5.69 7.92
CA GLY A 41 5.83 -4.54 7.96
C GLY A 41 4.67 -4.77 8.93
N SER A 42 3.78 -3.79 9.05
CA SER A 42 2.48 -3.98 9.70
C SER A 42 1.46 -4.56 8.73
N TRP A 43 0.44 -5.25 9.25
CA TRP A 43 -0.73 -5.62 8.47
C TRP A 43 -1.53 -4.37 8.08
N HIS A 44 -1.76 -4.15 6.79
CA HIS A 44 -2.50 -2.97 6.32
C HIS A 44 -3.26 -3.20 5.00
N VAL A 45 -4.21 -2.30 4.75
CA VAL A 45 -4.89 -2.06 3.46
C VAL A 45 -4.42 -0.70 2.96
N GLU A 46 -4.32 -0.51 1.65
CA GLU A 46 -3.74 0.72 1.11
C GLU A 46 -4.78 1.84 0.97
N GLY A 47 -4.38 3.00 1.48
CA GLY A 47 -5.13 4.25 1.43
C GLY A 47 -6.37 4.37 2.31
N MET A 48 -7.07 5.47 2.08
CA MET A 48 -8.21 5.98 2.85
C MET A 48 -9.44 6.11 1.95
N ARG A 49 -10.61 6.39 2.57
CA ARG A 49 -11.89 6.48 1.85
C ARG A 49 -11.89 7.53 0.73
N ASN A 50 -11.15 8.63 0.88
CA ASN A 50 -10.99 9.68 -0.13
C ASN A 50 -10.13 9.25 -1.33
N GLU A 51 -9.18 8.33 -1.15
CA GLU A 51 -8.29 7.84 -2.21
C GLU A 51 -8.95 6.77 -3.08
N ARG A 52 -10.03 6.14 -2.58
CA ARG A 52 -10.89 5.22 -3.34
C ARG A 52 -10.14 4.06 -4.01
N ILE A 53 -9.05 3.58 -3.39
CA ILE A 53 -8.23 2.49 -3.93
C ILE A 53 -9.01 1.17 -3.89
N VAL A 54 -9.13 0.50 -5.04
CA VAL A 54 -9.83 -0.77 -5.19
C VAL A 54 -8.91 -1.96 -5.45
N ALA A 55 -7.71 -1.71 -5.97
CA ALA A 55 -6.70 -2.73 -6.22
C ALA A 55 -5.29 -2.15 -6.14
N SER A 56 -4.32 -3.03 -5.87
CA SER A 56 -2.91 -2.71 -5.79
C SER A 56 -2.14 -3.61 -6.76
N GLY A 57 -1.23 -3.02 -7.52
CA GLY A 57 -0.25 -3.69 -8.36
C GLY A 57 1.15 -3.34 -7.87
N ILE A 58 2.01 -4.34 -7.64
CA ILE A 58 3.38 -4.14 -7.18
C ILE A 58 4.32 -4.77 -8.21
N TYR A 59 5.33 -4.01 -8.62
CA TYR A 59 6.44 -4.46 -9.44
C TYR A 59 7.74 -4.40 -8.64
N TYR A 60 8.42 -5.55 -8.49
CA TYR A 60 9.67 -5.70 -7.75
C TYR A 60 10.85 -5.50 -8.70
N TYR A 61 11.09 -4.25 -9.08
CA TYR A 61 11.98 -3.94 -10.21
C TYR A 61 13.47 -4.14 -9.94
N HIS A 62 13.90 -4.28 -8.68
CA HIS A 62 15.30 -4.52 -8.35
C HIS A 62 15.43 -5.06 -6.91
N ALA A 63 16.04 -6.23 -6.74
CA ALA A 63 16.30 -6.83 -5.45
C ALA A 63 17.65 -7.58 -5.46
N SER A 64 18.50 -7.32 -4.48
CA SER A 64 19.85 -7.91 -4.44
C SER A 64 20.31 -8.14 -3.02
N ASN A 65 21.06 -9.24 -2.81
CA ASN A 65 21.69 -9.62 -1.55
C ASN A 65 20.70 -9.66 -0.37
N ILE A 66 19.54 -10.28 -0.57
CA ILE A 66 18.53 -10.49 0.47
C ILE A 66 17.97 -11.89 0.36
N THR A 67 17.60 -12.48 1.50
CA THR A 67 16.90 -13.77 1.55
C THR A 67 15.52 -13.66 0.89
N SER A 68 14.89 -14.79 0.58
CA SER A 68 13.52 -14.86 0.05
C SER A 68 12.55 -13.97 0.86
N SER A 69 12.09 -12.89 0.22
CA SER A 69 11.07 -11.97 0.77
C SER A 69 9.68 -12.46 0.38
N LYS A 70 8.69 -12.25 1.26
CA LYS A 70 7.31 -12.71 1.05
C LYS A 70 6.30 -11.61 1.33
N LEU A 71 5.22 -11.60 0.56
CA LEU A 71 4.03 -10.79 0.81
C LEU A 71 2.92 -11.71 1.31
N ALA A 72 2.59 -11.59 2.60
CA ALA A 72 1.52 -12.36 3.22
C ALA A 72 0.18 -11.63 3.06
N PHE A 73 -0.90 -12.39 2.94
CA PHE A 73 -2.26 -11.90 2.79
C PHE A 73 -3.18 -12.52 3.84
N ARG A 74 -4.12 -11.72 4.35
CA ARG A 74 -5.25 -12.19 5.16
C ARG A 74 -6.52 -11.44 4.78
N THR A 75 -7.66 -12.03 5.11
CA THR A 75 -8.97 -11.41 4.87
C THR A 75 -9.84 -11.48 6.11
N ALA A 76 -10.63 -10.44 6.34
CA ALA A 76 -11.65 -10.45 7.38
C ALA A 76 -12.75 -11.43 7.00
N VAL A 77 -13.12 -12.29 7.94
CA VAL A 77 -14.20 -13.26 7.77
C VAL A 77 -15.37 -12.93 8.69
N CYS A 78 -16.58 -13.28 8.26
CA CYS A 78 -17.72 -13.26 9.18
C CYS A 78 -17.62 -14.45 10.12
N GLU A 79 -18.16 -14.29 11.32
CA GLU A 79 -18.36 -15.39 12.26
C GLU A 79 -19.08 -16.56 11.56
N PRO A 80 -18.45 -17.74 11.50
CA PRO A 80 -19.06 -18.90 10.88
C PRO A 80 -20.23 -19.42 11.73
N ARG A 81 -21.15 -20.16 11.11
CA ARG A 81 -22.11 -20.98 11.86
C ARG A 81 -21.43 -22.30 12.20
N TYR A 82 -21.41 -22.67 13.48
CA TYR A 82 -20.84 -23.91 13.98
C TYR A 82 -21.62 -24.37 15.23
N ASP A 83 -21.51 -25.65 15.57
CA ASP A 83 -22.14 -26.21 16.76
C ASP A 83 -21.31 -25.89 18.01
N GLN A 84 -21.97 -25.53 19.10
CA GLN A 84 -21.32 -25.10 20.34
C GLN A 84 -20.32 -26.16 20.84
N GLY A 85 -19.07 -25.74 21.12
CA GLY A 85 -18.00 -26.62 21.60
C GLY A 85 -17.21 -27.37 20.51
N ASP A 86 -17.51 -27.17 19.22
CA ASP A 86 -16.75 -27.76 18.11
C ASP A 86 -15.50 -26.93 17.72
N ASP A 87 -14.63 -26.65 18.69
CA ASP A 87 -13.42 -25.85 18.47
C ASP A 87 -12.51 -26.49 17.39
N LYS A 88 -12.46 -27.83 17.36
CA LYS A 88 -11.66 -28.59 16.40
C LYS A 88 -12.22 -28.52 14.99
N GLY A 89 -13.55 -28.62 14.81
CA GLY A 89 -14.18 -28.44 13.52
C GLY A 89 -14.07 -27.00 13.02
N VAL A 90 -14.22 -26.02 13.91
CA VAL A 90 -14.03 -24.60 13.57
C VAL A 90 -12.61 -24.32 13.09
N GLN A 91 -11.61 -24.81 13.81
CA GLN A 91 -10.21 -24.68 13.41
C GLN A 91 -9.91 -25.43 12.09
N ALA A 92 -10.39 -26.66 11.95
CA ALA A 92 -10.13 -27.47 10.76
C ALA A 92 -10.81 -26.93 9.49
N ILE A 93 -12.00 -26.33 9.62
CA ILE A 93 -12.80 -25.86 8.48
C ILE A 93 -12.53 -24.39 8.15
N TYR A 94 -12.44 -23.53 9.18
CA TYR A 94 -12.33 -22.09 8.99
C TYR A 94 -10.91 -21.56 9.26
N GLY A 95 -10.06 -22.33 9.95
CA GLY A 95 -8.74 -21.87 10.39
C GLY A 95 -8.82 -20.80 11.48
N LEU A 96 -9.91 -20.77 12.24
CA LEU A 96 -10.15 -19.86 13.36
C LEU A 96 -10.01 -20.62 14.68
N ALA A 97 -9.43 -20.01 15.70
CA ALA A 97 -9.47 -20.53 17.07
C ALA A 97 -10.30 -19.63 17.99
N ASN A 98 -10.69 -20.18 19.14
CA ASN A 98 -11.39 -19.42 20.17
C ASN A 98 -10.53 -18.23 20.63
N GLU A 99 -11.16 -17.08 20.84
CA GLU A 99 -10.56 -15.80 21.25
C GLU A 99 -9.56 -15.21 20.24
N GLU A 100 -9.38 -15.82 19.07
CA GLU A 100 -8.55 -15.27 18.00
C GLU A 100 -9.31 -14.26 17.13
N ALA A 101 -8.55 -13.49 16.37
CA ALA A 101 -9.05 -12.53 15.40
C ALA A 101 -9.92 -13.21 14.32
N LEU A 102 -11.07 -12.60 13.97
CA LEU A 102 -11.91 -12.99 12.82
C LEU A 102 -11.24 -12.68 11.45
N SER A 103 -10.03 -13.19 11.26
CA SER A 103 -9.26 -13.07 10.03
C SER A 103 -8.71 -14.41 9.62
N GLN A 104 -8.85 -14.73 8.33
CA GLN A 104 -8.28 -15.94 7.74
C GLN A 104 -6.99 -15.58 7.01
N ASN A 105 -5.92 -16.29 7.35
CA ASN A 105 -4.66 -16.21 6.63
C ASN A 105 -4.81 -16.88 5.24
N LEU A 106 -4.56 -16.11 4.18
CA LEU A 106 -4.63 -16.56 2.79
C LEU A 106 -3.29 -17.11 2.28
N GLY A 107 -2.27 -17.12 3.14
CA GLY A 107 -0.91 -17.52 2.82
C GLY A 107 -0.04 -16.36 2.34
N ALA A 108 1.09 -16.69 1.72
CA ALA A 108 2.07 -15.71 1.28
C ALA A 108 2.63 -16.07 -0.09
N VAL A 109 3.01 -15.02 -0.82
CA VAL A 109 3.62 -15.12 -2.15
C VAL A 109 5.07 -14.68 -2.03
N GLU A 110 6.00 -15.46 -2.60
CA GLU A 110 7.40 -15.07 -2.69
C GLU A 110 7.60 -13.89 -3.65
N THR A 111 8.53 -13.02 -3.30
CA THR A 111 8.76 -11.75 -3.99
C THR A 111 10.22 -11.55 -4.36
N PHE A 112 10.56 -11.98 -5.57
CA PHE A 112 11.87 -11.80 -6.19
C PHE A 112 11.86 -10.72 -7.27
N GLU A 113 13.03 -10.36 -7.77
CA GLU A 113 13.21 -9.38 -8.85
C GLU A 113 12.36 -9.71 -10.09
N ASP A 114 11.89 -8.67 -10.77
CA ASP A 114 11.03 -8.73 -11.96
C ASP A 114 9.63 -9.36 -11.75
N ARG A 115 9.26 -9.66 -10.51
CA ARG A 115 7.90 -10.14 -10.20
C ARG A 115 6.89 -8.98 -10.20
N CYS A 116 5.75 -9.23 -10.84
CA CYS A 116 4.54 -8.41 -10.73
C CYS A 116 3.47 -9.14 -9.90
N ILE A 117 2.83 -8.45 -8.97
CA ILE A 117 1.71 -8.97 -8.17
C ILE A 117 0.56 -7.98 -8.25
N ALA A 118 -0.64 -8.45 -8.60
CA ALA A 118 -1.86 -7.64 -8.56
C ALA A 118 -2.89 -8.31 -7.65
N PHE A 119 -3.49 -7.54 -6.75
CA PHE A 119 -4.47 -8.04 -5.79
C PHE A 119 -5.51 -6.97 -5.45
N PRO A 120 -6.74 -7.36 -5.08
CA PRO A 120 -7.75 -6.40 -4.67
C PRO A 120 -7.41 -5.79 -3.30
N ASN A 121 -7.76 -4.52 -3.11
CA ASN A 121 -7.40 -3.77 -1.92
C ASN A 121 -8.21 -4.16 -0.67
N PHE A 122 -9.09 -5.17 -0.74
CA PHE A 122 -9.76 -5.71 0.46
C PHE A 122 -8.98 -6.84 1.15
N TYR A 123 -7.86 -7.28 0.56
CA TYR A 123 -6.91 -8.14 1.27
C TYR A 123 -5.97 -7.28 2.09
N GLN A 124 -5.94 -7.54 3.41
CA GLN A 124 -4.89 -6.98 4.24
C GLN A 124 -3.61 -7.73 3.92
N HIS A 125 -2.51 -7.00 3.81
CA HIS A 125 -1.23 -7.59 3.47
C HIS A 125 -0.12 -7.11 4.40
N GLN A 126 0.94 -7.90 4.46
CA GLN A 126 2.11 -7.64 5.28
C GLN A 126 3.37 -8.13 4.57
N VAL A 127 4.37 -7.26 4.51
CA VAL A 127 5.72 -7.67 4.09
C VAL A 127 6.33 -8.51 5.21
N GLN A 128 6.67 -9.75 4.92
CA GLN A 128 7.27 -10.65 5.90
C GLN A 128 8.75 -10.27 6.19
N PRO A 129 9.31 -10.72 7.33
CA PRO A 129 10.71 -10.49 7.65
C PRO A 129 11.66 -11.08 6.59
N PHE A 130 12.80 -10.43 6.38
CA PHE A 130 13.90 -10.94 5.55
C PHE A 130 15.23 -10.30 5.99
N GLU A 131 16.36 -10.89 5.61
CA GLU A 131 17.70 -10.41 5.97
C GLU A 131 18.66 -10.45 4.79
N LEU A 132 19.89 -9.98 4.99
CA LEU A 132 20.98 -10.11 4.01
C LEU A 132 21.37 -11.58 3.80
N GLU A 133 21.59 -11.99 2.55
CA GLU A 133 22.20 -13.29 2.23
C GLU A 133 23.68 -13.30 2.59
N ASP A 134 24.45 -12.33 2.07
CA ASP A 134 25.82 -12.03 2.47
C ASP A 134 25.81 -10.84 3.43
N LYS A 135 25.93 -11.13 4.74
CA LYS A 135 25.93 -10.14 5.82
C LYS A 135 27.13 -9.19 5.79
N THR A 136 28.12 -9.41 4.94
CA THR A 136 29.29 -8.51 4.77
C THR A 136 29.03 -7.38 3.77
N LYS A 137 27.98 -7.48 2.97
CA LYS A 137 27.64 -6.52 1.91
C LYS A 137 26.25 -5.92 2.14
N PRO A 138 25.99 -4.69 1.67
CA PRO A 138 24.64 -4.15 1.67
C PRO A 138 23.74 -4.93 0.72
N GLY A 139 22.43 -4.85 0.96
CA GLY A 139 21.39 -5.47 0.15
C GLY A 139 20.16 -4.59 0.11
N PHE A 140 19.27 -4.83 -0.85
CA PHE A 140 18.09 -4.00 -1.00
C PHE A 140 16.95 -4.72 -1.70
N ARG A 141 15.76 -4.17 -1.49
CA ARG A 141 14.53 -4.48 -2.20
C ARG A 141 13.90 -3.18 -2.64
N LYS A 142 13.66 -3.01 -3.93
CA LYS A 142 13.02 -1.81 -4.49
C LYS A 142 11.75 -2.20 -5.23
N ILE A 143 10.69 -1.44 -4.98
CA ILE A 143 9.38 -1.69 -5.58
C ILE A 143 8.76 -0.43 -6.15
N LEU A 144 7.98 -0.62 -7.20
CA LEU A 144 7.06 0.34 -7.76
C LEU A 144 5.64 -0.18 -7.55
N VAL A 145 4.78 0.65 -6.97
CA VAL A 145 3.40 0.30 -6.62
C VAL A 145 2.44 1.20 -7.35
N PHE A 146 1.39 0.59 -7.88
CA PHE A 146 0.28 1.23 -8.56
C PHE A 146 -0.99 0.93 -7.79
N PHE A 147 -1.65 1.97 -7.28
CA PHE A 147 -2.95 1.84 -6.64
C PHE A 147 -4.03 2.28 -7.61
N LEU A 148 -4.86 1.34 -8.04
CA LEU A 148 -5.99 1.61 -8.91
C LEU A 148 -7.09 2.31 -8.09
N VAL A 149 -7.39 3.55 -8.46
CA VAL A 149 -8.55 4.29 -7.95
C VAL A 149 -9.81 3.72 -8.61
N ASN A 150 -10.91 3.62 -7.86
CA ASN A 150 -12.19 3.14 -8.36
C ASN A 150 -12.59 3.87 -9.66
N PRO A 151 -12.69 3.19 -10.81
CA PRO A 151 -13.02 3.83 -12.09
C PRO A 151 -14.43 4.45 -12.13
N ALA A 152 -15.30 4.14 -11.18
CA ALA A 152 -16.62 4.78 -11.03
C ALA A 152 -16.55 6.15 -10.31
N ASN A 153 -15.38 6.54 -9.81
CA ASN A 153 -15.15 7.79 -9.12
C ASN A 153 -13.98 8.54 -9.77
N HIS A 154 -14.05 9.86 -9.77
CA HIS A 154 -12.92 10.70 -10.15
C HIS A 154 -12.47 11.51 -8.94
N ILE A 155 -11.18 11.45 -8.61
CA ILE A 155 -10.58 12.22 -7.50
C ILE A 155 -9.64 13.31 -8.06
N PRO A 156 -9.35 14.38 -7.31
CA PRO A 156 -8.31 15.33 -7.68
C PRO A 156 -6.98 14.62 -7.97
N SER A 157 -6.30 15.02 -9.04
CA SER A 157 -5.05 14.39 -9.48
C SER A 157 -4.09 15.42 -10.07
N THR A 158 -2.89 14.98 -10.46
CA THR A 158 -1.87 15.81 -11.12
C THR A 158 -2.30 16.40 -12.46
N SER A 159 -3.42 15.95 -13.04
CA SER A 159 -4.03 16.60 -14.21
C SER A 159 -4.70 17.94 -13.87
N TYR A 160 -5.05 18.17 -12.61
CA TYR A 160 -5.72 19.41 -12.14
C TYR A 160 -4.90 20.17 -11.10
N VAL A 161 -4.03 19.47 -10.36
CA VAL A 161 -3.17 20.07 -9.33
C VAL A 161 -1.76 20.23 -9.92
N PRO A 162 -1.28 21.47 -10.15
CA PRO A 162 0.05 21.69 -10.67
C PRO A 162 1.12 21.30 -9.63
N PRO A 163 2.38 21.09 -10.06
CA PRO A 163 3.51 20.92 -9.15
C PRO A 163 3.51 21.98 -8.05
N GLN A 164 3.74 21.56 -6.81
CA GLN A 164 3.74 22.46 -5.64
C GLN A 164 5.15 22.78 -5.14
N SER A 165 6.20 22.13 -5.68
CA SER A 165 7.59 22.46 -5.37
C SER A 165 8.06 23.59 -6.29
N LEU A 166 8.52 24.68 -5.68
CA LEU A 166 9.09 25.82 -6.42
C LEU A 166 10.27 25.40 -7.30
N GLU A 167 11.13 24.52 -6.79
CA GLU A 167 12.29 23.98 -7.51
C GLU A 167 11.86 23.22 -8.76
N LEU A 168 10.88 22.32 -8.62
CA LEU A 168 10.35 21.55 -9.75
C LEU A 168 9.69 22.47 -10.79
N ILE A 169 8.96 23.49 -10.35
CA ILE A 169 8.37 24.47 -11.26
C ILE A 169 9.46 25.25 -11.99
N ALA A 170 10.51 25.69 -11.30
CA ALA A 170 11.63 26.41 -11.91
C ALA A 170 12.35 25.53 -12.95
N GLU A 171 12.55 24.24 -12.67
CA GLU A 171 13.12 23.29 -13.61
C GLU A 171 12.22 23.05 -14.83
N LEU A 172 10.90 22.94 -14.63
CA LEU A 172 9.94 22.81 -15.73
C LEU A 172 9.89 24.06 -16.60
N LEU A 173 9.89 25.25 -15.99
CA LEU A 173 9.96 26.52 -16.73
C LEU A 173 11.23 26.59 -17.55
N ARG A 174 12.38 26.26 -16.95
CA ARG A 174 13.65 26.19 -17.66
C ARG A 174 13.58 25.21 -18.83
N PHE A 175 13.18 23.97 -18.59
CA PHE A 175 13.08 22.95 -19.63
C PHE A 175 12.19 23.37 -20.81
N CYS A 176 11.04 23.99 -20.52
CA CYS A 176 10.08 24.42 -21.54
C CYS A 176 10.50 25.70 -22.28
N MET A 177 11.12 26.66 -21.58
CA MET A 177 11.37 28.00 -22.12
C MET A 177 12.79 28.19 -22.64
N GLU A 178 13.80 27.51 -22.09
CA GLU A 178 15.21 27.70 -22.45
C GLU A 178 15.51 27.54 -23.95
N PRO A 179 14.86 26.62 -24.70
CA PRO A 179 15.03 26.55 -26.15
C PRO A 179 14.55 27.80 -26.92
N TRP A 180 13.68 28.61 -26.33
CA TRP A 180 13.02 29.74 -26.98
C TRP A 180 13.48 31.10 -26.44
N ILE A 181 13.71 31.16 -25.12
CA ILE A 181 14.09 32.35 -24.37
C ILE A 181 15.15 31.94 -23.36
N PRO A 182 16.44 31.89 -23.76
CA PRO A 182 17.51 31.57 -22.84
C PRO A 182 17.67 32.70 -21.82
N MET A 183 17.59 32.33 -20.54
CA MET A 183 17.69 33.24 -19.40
C MET A 183 18.64 32.66 -18.36
N ASP A 184 19.19 33.52 -17.50
CA ASP A 184 19.94 33.06 -16.33
C ASP A 184 19.08 32.15 -15.46
N SER A 185 19.69 31.10 -14.90
CA SER A 185 19.00 30.09 -14.09
C SER A 185 18.25 30.71 -12.92
N ALA A 186 18.79 31.79 -12.34
CA ALA A 186 18.17 32.51 -11.24
C ALA A 186 16.85 33.21 -11.63
N LEU A 187 16.66 33.53 -12.91
CA LEU A 187 15.44 34.20 -13.39
C LEU A 187 14.25 33.23 -13.45
N TYR A 188 14.46 31.96 -13.81
CA TYR A 188 13.40 30.95 -13.75
C TYR A 188 12.87 30.77 -12.32
N SER A 189 13.75 30.73 -11.33
CA SER A 189 13.35 30.65 -9.92
C SER A 189 12.57 31.87 -9.47
N LYS A 190 12.94 33.08 -9.92
CA LYS A 190 12.18 34.31 -9.63
C LYS A 190 10.80 34.28 -10.26
N ILE A 191 10.68 33.80 -11.49
CA ILE A 191 9.37 33.64 -12.16
C ILE A 191 8.51 32.60 -11.41
N ALA A 192 9.09 31.45 -11.06
CA ALA A 192 8.40 30.42 -10.28
C ALA A 192 7.90 30.96 -8.94
N ALA A 193 8.65 31.85 -8.28
CA ALA A 193 8.27 32.47 -7.01
C ALA A 193 7.05 33.41 -7.08
N TYR A 194 6.61 33.84 -8.28
CA TYR A 194 5.33 34.55 -8.43
C TYR A 194 4.11 33.62 -8.35
N LEU A 195 4.32 32.31 -8.47
CA LEU A 195 3.25 31.32 -8.32
C LEU A 195 3.06 30.97 -6.85
N VAL A 196 1.81 30.74 -6.46
CA VAL A 196 1.48 30.29 -5.10
C VAL A 196 1.80 28.80 -5.00
N THR A 197 2.86 28.49 -4.26
CA THR A 197 3.35 27.12 -4.01
C THR A 197 3.44 26.84 -2.52
N MET A 198 3.35 25.57 -2.15
CA MET A 198 3.61 25.14 -0.78
C MET A 198 5.09 25.24 -0.45
N THR A 199 5.45 25.78 0.72
CA THR A 199 6.85 25.77 1.18
C THR A 199 7.28 24.37 1.60
N TRP A 200 8.60 24.17 1.74
CA TRP A 200 9.12 22.89 2.24
C TRP A 200 8.64 22.62 3.67
N GLU A 201 8.63 23.63 4.53
CA GLU A 201 8.16 23.54 5.91
C GLU A 201 6.67 23.15 5.97
N GLU A 202 5.83 23.79 5.15
CA GLU A 202 4.42 23.45 5.02
C GLU A 202 4.23 22.02 4.51
N ALA A 203 5.03 21.59 3.53
CA ALA A 203 4.98 20.21 3.00
C ALA A 203 5.33 19.18 4.07
N VAL A 204 6.36 19.46 4.89
CA VAL A 204 6.75 18.59 6.02
C VAL A 204 5.63 18.51 7.06
N VAL A 205 5.01 19.63 7.43
CA VAL A 205 3.88 19.67 8.38
C VAL A 205 2.68 18.90 7.83
N ASN A 206 2.26 19.17 6.60
CA ASN A 206 1.14 18.47 5.95
C ASN A 206 1.41 16.96 5.84
N ARG A 207 2.64 16.56 5.49
CA ARG A 207 3.04 15.16 5.46
C ARG A 207 2.90 14.51 6.83
N ALA A 208 3.35 15.17 7.89
CA ALA A 208 3.25 14.63 9.25
C ALA A 208 1.78 14.43 9.68
N LEU A 209 0.92 15.42 9.42
CA LEU A 209 -0.52 15.32 9.66
C LEU A 209 -1.16 14.15 8.89
N LEU A 210 -0.84 14.01 7.60
CA LEU A 210 -1.31 12.91 6.76
C LEU A 210 -0.86 11.53 7.30
N MET A 211 0.39 11.41 7.75
CA MET A 211 0.89 10.15 8.31
C MET A 211 0.19 9.79 9.61
N GLU A 212 -0.07 10.78 10.47
CA GLU A 212 -0.80 10.57 11.74
C GLU A 212 -2.25 10.14 11.49
N GLU A 213 -2.95 10.78 10.56
CA GLU A 213 -4.30 10.36 10.16
C GLU A 213 -4.30 8.93 9.61
N ARG A 214 -3.35 8.58 8.74
CA ARG A 214 -3.22 7.24 8.16
C ARG A 214 -2.98 6.17 9.22
N LYS A 215 -2.17 6.48 10.23
CA LYS A 215 -1.92 5.58 11.36
C LYS A 215 -3.21 5.26 12.11
N LYS A 216 -4.02 6.28 12.42
CA LYS A 216 -5.32 6.12 13.11
C LYS A 216 -6.32 5.29 12.30
N VAL A 217 -6.40 5.52 10.98
CA VAL A 217 -7.29 4.74 10.10
C VAL A 217 -6.83 3.28 10.01
N THR A 218 -5.52 3.05 9.91
CA THR A 218 -4.96 1.69 9.87
C THR A 218 -5.26 0.94 11.16
N SER A 219 -5.01 1.54 12.32
CA SER A 219 -5.31 0.91 13.62
C SER A 219 -6.79 0.62 13.79
N HIS A 220 -7.66 1.59 13.49
CA HIS A 220 -9.11 1.41 13.60
C HIS A 220 -9.65 0.33 12.66
N THR A 221 -9.16 0.29 11.42
CA THR A 221 -9.56 -0.75 10.44
C THR A 221 -9.10 -2.13 10.89
N ASN A 222 -7.88 -2.22 11.42
CA ASN A 222 -7.33 -3.45 11.94
C ASN A 222 -8.16 -3.96 13.13
N GLU A 223 -8.40 -3.12 14.13
CA GLU A 223 -9.21 -3.44 15.31
C GLU A 223 -10.65 -3.84 14.95
N PHE A 224 -11.31 -3.05 14.09
CA PHE A 224 -12.74 -3.22 13.83
C PHE A 224 -13.07 -4.37 12.88
N PHE A 225 -12.25 -4.57 11.83
CA PHE A 225 -12.54 -5.56 10.79
C PHE A 225 -11.69 -6.82 10.86
N PHE A 226 -10.43 -6.72 11.30
CA PHE A 226 -9.46 -7.81 11.19
C PHE A 226 -9.07 -8.43 12.52
N GLU A 227 -9.13 -7.70 13.63
CA GLU A 227 -8.74 -8.15 14.98
C GLU A 227 -9.92 -8.24 15.95
N ARG A 228 -11.16 -8.13 15.44
CA ARG A 228 -12.35 -8.38 16.24
C ARG A 228 -12.27 -9.80 16.80
N SER A 229 -12.24 -9.91 18.12
CA SER A 229 -12.15 -11.19 18.82
C SER A 229 -13.38 -12.04 18.55
N PHE A 230 -13.14 -13.32 18.26
CA PHE A 230 -14.14 -14.35 18.11
C PHE A 230 -14.30 -15.09 19.44
N SER A 231 -15.44 -14.97 20.11
CA SER A 231 -15.69 -15.69 21.37
C SER A 231 -16.63 -16.85 21.12
N LEU A 232 -16.19 -18.09 21.39
CA LEU A 232 -17.03 -19.29 21.24
C LEU A 232 -18.01 -19.49 22.42
N CYS A 233 -18.00 -18.60 23.42
CA CYS A 233 -18.89 -18.63 24.58
C CYS A 233 -19.97 -17.53 24.49
N GLU A 234 -21.22 -17.89 24.83
CA GLU A 234 -22.37 -16.99 24.91
C GLU A 234 -22.11 -15.82 25.87
N GLN A 235 -22.45 -14.60 25.45
CA GLN A 235 -22.85 -13.56 26.40
C GLN A 235 -24.35 -13.73 26.64
N PHE A 236 -24.71 -14.18 27.85
CA PHE A 236 -26.06 -14.01 28.39
C PHE A 236 -26.33 -12.52 28.70
#